data_AF-A0A8I0AF32-F1
#
_entry.id   AF-A0A8I0AF32-F1
#
_cell.length_a   1.000
_cell.length_b   1.000
_cell.length_c   1.000
_cell.angle_alpha   90.00
_cell.angle_beta   90.00
_cell.angle_gamma   90.00
#
_symmetry.space_group_name_H-M   'P 1'
#
loop_
_entity.id
_entity.type
_entity.pdbx_description
1 polymer ?
#
loop_
_entity_poly.entity_id
_entity_poly.type
_entity_poly.pdbx_seq_one_letter_code
_entity_poly.pdbx_strand_id
1 'polypeptide(L)'
;MDTFIPRYRYKFKDELPHGDKRYILTYVKQMISEFVYDMGNLENNPFTFPEVQTLLDGITVGGHKLSDQNQILNIKLSWDYVVNLSRTNSLELNKEVICDIHSKVAKDEALIVGDFRKGNIGIAGTVEYKCINYEDLEEVFKADIDKINSIDNLLEKAIILNLWLSYCQFFYDGNKRTARLSSNLILLSNDIGVLSIPARYKVEYNKLMLDFYETLEADEVIKFILEKCITFFDGFNYKKYNELI
;
A
#
# COMPACT_ATOMS: atom_id res chain seq x y z
N MET A 1 -6.80 9.96 23.65
CA MET A 1 -5.75 9.21 22.93
C MET A 1 -5.33 10.06 21.75
N ASP A 2 -4.04 10.24 21.54
CA ASP A 2 -3.55 10.99 20.38
C ASP A 2 -3.89 10.20 19.10
N THR A 3 -4.38 10.90 18.09
CA THR A 3 -4.62 10.31 16.78
C THR A 3 -3.30 10.18 16.04
N PHE A 4 -3.14 9.11 15.27
CA PHE A 4 -1.97 8.90 14.43
C PHE A 4 -2.27 9.15 12.95
N ILE A 5 -3.44 9.74 12.67
CA ILE A 5 -3.77 10.21 11.33
C ILE A 5 -2.71 11.26 10.92
N PRO A 6 -2.09 11.10 9.73
CA PRO A 6 -1.10 12.04 9.22
C PRO A 6 -1.58 13.49 9.27
N ARG A 7 -0.68 14.43 9.58
CA ARG A 7 -0.95 15.87 9.49
C ARG A 7 -0.59 16.35 8.09
N TYR A 8 -1.49 17.10 7.44
CA TYR A 8 -1.27 17.64 6.10
C TYR A 8 -2.13 18.89 5.89
N ARG A 9 -1.68 19.75 4.97
CA ARG A 9 -2.43 20.92 4.48
C ARG A 9 -2.76 20.81 2.99
N TYR A 10 -2.28 19.76 2.33
CA TYR A 10 -2.55 19.46 0.94
C TYR A 10 -4.05 19.42 0.68
N LYS A 11 -4.48 20.06 -0.41
CA LYS A 11 -5.89 20.08 -0.83
C LYS A 11 -6.08 19.10 -1.98
N PHE A 12 -6.83 18.04 -1.73
CA PHE A 12 -7.21 17.09 -2.75
C PHE A 12 -8.24 17.70 -3.69
N LYS A 13 -8.24 17.29 -4.96
CA LYS A 13 -9.28 17.69 -5.92
C LYS A 13 -10.57 16.94 -5.60
N ASP A 14 -11.68 17.67 -5.53
CA ASP A 14 -13.01 17.10 -5.22
C ASP A 14 -13.52 16.22 -6.37
N GLU A 15 -13.33 16.66 -7.62
CA GLU A 15 -13.70 15.89 -8.81
C GLU A 15 -12.48 15.13 -9.34
N LEU A 16 -12.62 13.80 -9.39
CA LEU A 16 -11.63 12.90 -9.97
C LEU A 16 -12.24 12.24 -11.21
N PRO A 17 -11.43 11.98 -12.25
CA PRO A 17 -11.90 11.15 -13.35
C PRO A 17 -12.15 9.72 -12.83
N HIS A 18 -13.14 9.06 -13.43
CA HIS A 18 -13.45 7.67 -13.18
C HIS A 18 -13.28 6.88 -14.49
N GLY A 19 -12.66 5.72 -14.40
CA GLY A 19 -12.49 4.81 -15.54
C GLY A 19 -13.60 3.77 -15.66
N ASP A 20 -13.66 3.07 -16.80
CA ASP A 20 -14.42 1.83 -16.90
C ASP A 20 -13.71 0.73 -16.09
N LYS A 21 -14.42 0.18 -15.10
CA LYS A 21 -13.90 -0.87 -14.20
C LYS A 21 -13.20 -2.01 -14.94
N ARG A 22 -13.74 -2.48 -16.07
CA ARG A 22 -13.14 -3.60 -16.82
C ARG A 22 -11.82 -3.18 -17.45
N TYR A 23 -11.72 -1.95 -17.94
CA TYR A 23 -10.48 -1.41 -18.50
C TYR A 23 -9.40 -1.29 -17.42
N ILE A 24 -9.75 -0.72 -16.26
CA ILE A 24 -8.85 -0.60 -15.10
C ILE A 24 -8.31 -1.98 -14.70
N LEU A 25 -9.20 -2.94 -14.47
CA LEU A 25 -8.80 -4.28 -14.04
C LEU A 25 -7.99 -5.02 -15.12
N THR A 26 -8.21 -4.73 -16.40
CA THR A 26 -7.39 -5.25 -17.50
C THR A 26 -5.99 -4.65 -17.48
N TYR A 27 -5.87 -3.33 -17.30
CA TYR A 27 -4.59 -2.65 -17.15
C TYR A 27 -3.82 -3.21 -15.95
N VAL A 28 -4.47 -3.33 -14.79
CA VAL A 28 -3.83 -3.88 -13.58
C VAL A 28 -3.33 -5.30 -13.82
N LYS A 29 -4.10 -6.13 -14.51
CA LYS A 29 -3.67 -7.49 -14.88
C LYS A 29 -2.45 -7.48 -15.81
N GLN A 30 -2.37 -6.55 -16.76
CA GLN A 30 -1.22 -6.43 -17.67
C GLN A 30 0.04 -5.93 -16.95
N MET A 31 -0.13 -4.99 -16.01
CA MET A 31 0.97 -4.38 -15.26
C MET A 31 1.37 -5.16 -14.01
N ILE A 32 0.74 -6.32 -13.75
CA ILE A 32 0.88 -7.04 -12.49
C ILE A 32 2.33 -7.39 -12.15
N SER A 33 3.12 -7.79 -13.16
CA SER A 33 4.53 -8.11 -12.96
C SER A 33 5.34 -6.88 -12.54
N GLU A 34 5.00 -5.70 -13.05
CA GLU A 34 5.65 -4.44 -12.67
C GLU A 34 5.29 -4.05 -11.24
N PHE A 35 4.01 -4.15 -10.86
CA PHE A 35 3.58 -3.85 -9.49
C PHE A 35 4.16 -4.83 -8.45
N VAL A 36 4.29 -6.10 -8.81
CA VAL A 36 4.94 -7.10 -7.96
C VAL A 36 6.44 -6.79 -7.82
N TYR A 37 7.11 -6.50 -8.94
CA TYR A 37 8.53 -6.12 -8.94
C TYR A 37 8.80 -4.84 -8.14
N ASP A 38 8.03 -3.77 -8.38
CA ASP A 38 8.13 -2.50 -7.66
C ASP A 38 7.99 -2.72 -6.15
N MET A 39 6.96 -3.47 -5.74
CA MET A 39 6.70 -3.73 -4.34
C MET A 39 7.78 -4.59 -3.68
N GLY A 40 8.30 -5.62 -4.37
CA GLY A 40 9.43 -6.43 -3.88
C GLY A 40 10.72 -5.63 -3.81
N ASN A 41 10.99 -4.79 -4.83
CA ASN A 41 12.20 -3.97 -4.88
C ASN A 41 12.27 -2.99 -3.70
N LEU A 42 11.15 -2.39 -3.30
CA LEU A 42 11.08 -1.51 -2.12
C LEU A 42 11.56 -2.21 -0.84
N GLU A 43 11.30 -3.51 -0.70
CA GLU A 43 11.73 -4.33 0.45
C GLU A 43 13.14 -4.94 0.26
N ASN A 44 13.87 -4.51 -0.78
CA ASN A 44 15.19 -5.02 -1.15
C ASN A 44 15.20 -6.48 -1.62
N ASN A 45 14.09 -6.98 -2.17
CA ASN A 45 14.07 -8.29 -2.81
C ASN A 45 15.06 -8.32 -3.99
N PRO A 46 15.91 -9.34 -4.12
CA PRO A 46 16.98 -9.39 -5.12
C PRO A 46 16.51 -9.75 -6.54
N PHE A 47 15.26 -10.17 -6.73
CA PHE A 47 14.74 -10.54 -8.04
C PHE A 47 14.72 -9.33 -8.98
N THR A 48 15.28 -9.52 -10.17
CA THR A 48 15.15 -8.59 -11.29
C THR A 48 13.75 -8.68 -11.92
N PHE A 49 13.34 -7.66 -12.66
CA PHE A 49 12.03 -7.66 -13.32
C PHE A 49 11.80 -8.89 -14.24
N PRO A 50 12.74 -9.32 -15.11
CA PRO A 50 12.55 -10.53 -15.91
C PRO A 50 12.44 -11.82 -15.08
N GLU A 51 13.14 -11.90 -13.94
CA GLU A 51 13.02 -13.04 -13.03
C GLU A 51 11.66 -13.06 -12.32
N VAL A 52 11.12 -11.90 -11.93
CA VAL A 52 9.74 -11.80 -11.44
C VAL A 52 8.77 -12.30 -12.50
N GLN A 53 8.88 -11.86 -13.77
CA GLN A 53 8.02 -12.37 -14.85
C GLN A 53 8.11 -13.89 -14.98
N THR A 54 9.33 -14.43 -15.03
CA THR A 54 9.57 -15.89 -15.10
C THR A 54 8.89 -16.63 -13.95
N LEU A 55 9.00 -16.09 -12.73
CA LEU A 55 8.39 -16.67 -11.55
C LEU A 55 6.85 -16.62 -11.59
N LEU A 56 6.29 -15.51 -12.07
CA LEU A 56 4.84 -15.34 -12.21
C LEU A 56 4.24 -16.22 -13.32
N ASP A 57 5.04 -16.64 -14.30
CA ASP A 57 4.68 -17.65 -15.30
C ASP A 57 4.75 -19.10 -14.73
N GLY A 58 5.09 -19.25 -13.45
CA GLY A 58 5.16 -20.54 -12.76
C GLY A 58 6.49 -21.27 -12.92
N ILE A 59 7.53 -20.59 -13.40
CA ILE A 59 8.87 -21.16 -13.63
C ILE A 59 9.80 -20.73 -12.49
N THR A 60 10.50 -21.69 -11.88
CA THR A 60 11.46 -21.40 -10.80
C THR A 60 12.70 -20.67 -11.33
N VAL A 61 13.23 -19.74 -10.54
CA VAL A 61 14.47 -19.01 -10.83
C VAL A 61 15.55 -19.44 -9.84
N GLY A 62 16.69 -19.93 -10.34
CA GLY A 62 17.81 -20.37 -9.51
C GLY A 62 18.64 -19.22 -8.95
N GLY A 63 19.39 -19.47 -7.87
CA GLY A 63 20.35 -18.52 -7.30
C GLY A 63 19.81 -17.57 -6.22
N HIS A 64 18.51 -17.64 -5.91
CA HIS A 64 17.87 -16.84 -4.87
C HIS A 64 17.44 -17.68 -3.66
N LYS A 65 17.21 -17.04 -2.51
CA LYS A 65 16.65 -17.73 -1.34
C LYS A 65 15.17 -18.06 -1.58
N LEU A 66 14.72 -19.15 -0.96
CA LEU A 66 13.30 -19.50 -0.97
C LEU A 66 12.42 -18.40 -0.35
N SER A 67 12.91 -17.71 0.68
CA SER A 67 12.20 -16.56 1.28
C SER A 67 11.98 -15.43 0.28
N ASP A 68 12.98 -15.13 -0.55
CA ASP A 68 12.92 -14.05 -1.54
C ASP A 68 11.91 -14.41 -2.64
N GLN A 69 11.92 -15.66 -3.10
CA GLN A 69 10.95 -16.18 -4.05
C GLN A 69 9.52 -16.14 -3.48
N ASN A 70 9.35 -16.61 -2.25
CA ASN A 70 8.05 -16.66 -1.59
C ASN A 70 7.46 -15.26 -1.38
N GLN A 71 8.29 -14.26 -1.03
CA GLN A 71 7.83 -12.88 -0.91
C GLN A 71 7.25 -12.35 -2.23
N ILE A 72 7.88 -12.63 -3.39
CA ILE A 72 7.35 -12.25 -4.71
C ILE A 72 6.01 -12.94 -4.99
N LEU A 73 5.91 -14.24 -4.71
CA LEU A 73 4.67 -15.00 -4.89
C LEU A 73 3.54 -14.51 -3.96
N ASN A 74 3.86 -14.19 -2.71
CA ASN A 74 2.92 -13.64 -1.72
C ASN A 74 2.41 -12.26 -2.15
N ILE A 75 3.28 -11.39 -2.67
CA ILE A 75 2.88 -10.10 -3.23
C ILE A 75 1.91 -10.31 -4.39
N LYS A 76 2.18 -11.24 -5.31
CA LYS A 76 1.26 -11.58 -6.41
C LYS A 76 -0.10 -12.06 -5.91
N LEU A 77 -0.11 -13.02 -4.97
CA LEU A 77 -1.34 -13.56 -4.38
C LEU A 77 -2.15 -12.47 -3.69
N SER A 78 -1.48 -11.51 -3.06
CA SER A 78 -2.13 -10.40 -2.37
C SER A 78 -2.73 -9.39 -3.33
N TRP A 79 -2.06 -9.10 -4.45
CA TRP A 79 -2.65 -8.31 -5.53
C TRP A 79 -3.87 -8.98 -6.13
N ASP A 80 -3.80 -10.29 -6.41
CA ASP A 80 -4.95 -11.04 -6.93
C ASP A 80 -6.14 -10.99 -5.96
N TYR A 81 -5.85 -11.11 -4.66
CA TYR A 81 -6.87 -10.99 -3.62
C TYR A 81 -7.53 -9.61 -3.63
N VAL A 82 -6.75 -8.52 -3.63
CA VAL A 82 -7.27 -7.14 -3.66
C VAL A 82 -8.08 -6.87 -4.93
N VAL A 83 -7.59 -7.33 -6.09
CA VAL A 83 -8.29 -7.20 -7.38
C VAL A 83 -9.61 -7.98 -7.39
N ASN A 84 -9.65 -9.16 -6.76
CA ASN A 84 -10.88 -9.93 -6.61
C ASN A 84 -11.86 -9.24 -5.65
N LEU A 85 -11.36 -8.77 -4.52
CA LEU A 85 -12.14 -8.13 -3.49
C LEU A 85 -12.74 -6.80 -3.97
N SER A 86 -12.01 -6.02 -4.78
CA SER A 86 -12.48 -4.73 -5.33
C SER A 86 -13.67 -4.84 -6.29
N ARG A 87 -14.00 -6.05 -6.75
CA ARG A 87 -15.22 -6.32 -7.55
C ARG A 87 -16.48 -6.36 -6.69
N THR A 88 -16.35 -6.46 -5.38
CA THR A 88 -17.48 -6.48 -4.44
C THR A 88 -17.94 -5.05 -4.19
N ASN A 89 -19.23 -4.79 -4.35
CA ASN A 89 -19.80 -3.48 -4.04
C ASN A 89 -19.87 -3.27 -2.52
N SER A 90 -19.72 -2.01 -2.09
CA SER A 90 -19.94 -1.58 -0.70
C SER A 90 -18.99 -2.19 0.34
N LEU A 91 -17.75 -2.49 -0.04
CA LEU A 91 -16.74 -2.93 0.92
C LEU A 91 -16.27 -1.75 1.79
N GLU A 92 -16.57 -1.81 3.08
CA GLU A 92 -15.98 -0.93 4.08
C GLU A 92 -14.67 -1.53 4.59
N LEU A 93 -13.64 -0.70 4.72
CA LEU A 93 -12.38 -1.13 5.30
C LEU A 93 -12.51 -1.25 6.82
N ASN A 94 -12.14 -2.41 7.33
CA ASN A 94 -12.12 -2.71 8.74
C ASN A 94 -10.90 -3.57 9.08
N LYS A 95 -10.74 -3.92 10.35
CA LYS A 95 -9.61 -4.72 10.83
C LYS A 95 -9.52 -6.06 10.11
N GLU A 96 -10.63 -6.76 9.93
CA GLU A 96 -10.69 -8.08 9.29
C GLU A 96 -10.15 -8.02 7.86
N VAL A 97 -10.62 -7.07 7.06
CA VAL A 97 -10.15 -6.89 5.67
C VAL A 97 -8.65 -6.58 5.62
N ILE A 98 -8.15 -5.69 6.49
CA ILE A 98 -6.73 -5.32 6.52
C ILE A 98 -5.87 -6.49 6.98
N CYS A 99 -6.33 -7.24 7.98
CA CYS A 99 -5.67 -8.45 8.46
C CYS A 99 -5.67 -9.56 7.40
N ASP A 100 -6.73 -9.68 6.61
CA ASP A 100 -6.80 -10.64 5.50
C ASP A 100 -5.87 -10.31 4.34
N ILE A 101 -5.64 -9.02 4.09
CA ILE A 101 -4.59 -8.58 3.14
C ILE A 101 -3.22 -8.91 3.72
N HIS A 102 -3.00 -8.57 4.99
CA HIS A 102 -1.75 -8.84 5.70
C HIS A 102 -1.42 -10.34 5.71
N SER A 103 -2.43 -11.20 5.93
CA SER A 103 -2.25 -12.65 6.02
C SER A 103 -1.73 -13.30 4.74
N LYS A 104 -1.90 -12.62 3.60
CA LYS A 104 -1.42 -13.05 2.30
C LYS A 104 -0.04 -12.45 2.00
N VAL A 105 0.14 -11.16 2.27
CA VAL A 105 1.36 -10.45 1.84
C VAL A 105 2.57 -10.73 2.72
N ALA A 106 2.35 -11.07 3.99
CA ALA A 106 3.40 -11.35 4.97
C ALA A 106 3.43 -12.84 5.38
N LYS A 107 2.78 -13.71 4.59
CA LYS A 107 2.75 -15.15 4.85
C LYS A 107 4.18 -15.69 4.88
N ASP A 108 4.52 -16.46 5.92
CA ASP A 108 5.86 -17.03 6.14
C ASP A 108 6.99 -15.99 6.32
N GLU A 109 6.65 -14.69 6.46
CA GLU A 109 7.57 -13.58 6.74
C GLU A 109 7.35 -13.00 8.15
N ALA A 110 6.09 -12.70 8.51
CA ALA A 110 5.75 -12.11 9.80
C ALA A 110 5.65 -13.16 10.92
N LEU A 111 6.05 -12.77 12.15
CA LEU A 111 5.96 -13.62 13.34
C LEU A 111 4.50 -13.97 13.72
N ILE A 112 3.59 -13.01 13.51
CA ILE A 112 2.15 -13.21 13.59
C ILE A 112 1.58 -12.76 12.26
N VAL A 113 0.89 -13.68 11.58
CA VAL A 113 0.31 -13.47 10.25
C VAL A 113 -1.19 -13.24 10.40
N GLY A 114 -1.71 -12.18 9.78
CA GLY A 114 -3.14 -11.86 9.81
C GLY A 114 -3.71 -11.37 11.14
N ASP A 115 -2.87 -10.90 12.08
CA ASP A 115 -3.33 -10.25 13.31
C ASP A 115 -2.25 -9.28 13.81
N PHE A 116 -2.63 -8.36 14.70
CA PHE A 116 -1.72 -7.36 15.25
C PHE A 116 -0.59 -8.00 16.06
N ARG A 117 0.56 -7.33 16.05
CA ARG A 117 1.73 -7.77 16.82
C ARG A 117 1.44 -7.75 18.31
N LYS A 118 2.07 -8.67 19.05
CA LYS A 118 1.98 -8.81 20.52
C LYS A 118 3.27 -8.43 21.22
N GLY A 119 4.07 -7.58 20.58
CA GLY A 119 5.35 -7.11 21.09
C GLY A 119 5.77 -5.83 20.38
N ASN A 120 6.69 -5.10 21.00
CA ASN A 120 7.18 -3.83 20.48
C ASN A 120 8.25 -4.03 19.40
N ILE A 121 8.19 -3.17 18.39
CA ILE A 121 9.12 -3.11 17.26
C ILE A 121 9.57 -1.66 17.06
N GLY A 122 10.58 -1.45 16.24
CA GLY A 122 11.02 -0.13 15.81
C GLY A 122 11.17 -0.07 14.29
N ILE A 123 11.33 1.13 13.76
CA ILE A 123 11.70 1.35 12.36
C ILE A 123 13.20 1.70 12.33
N ALA A 124 13.96 0.98 11.53
CA ALA A 124 15.38 1.28 11.36
C ALA A 124 15.55 2.61 10.61
N GLY A 125 16.52 3.43 11.05
CA GLY A 125 16.83 4.72 10.42
C GLY A 125 16.05 5.90 10.98
N THR A 126 15.17 5.70 11.96
CA THR A 126 14.52 6.78 12.71
C THR A 126 15.18 6.99 14.07
N VAL A 127 15.16 8.22 14.57
CA VAL A 127 15.77 8.66 15.84
C VAL A 127 14.70 9.01 16.88
N GLU A 128 13.69 9.80 16.51
CA GLU A 128 12.67 10.30 17.45
C GLU A 128 11.37 9.49 17.39
N TYR A 129 11.05 8.93 16.23
CA TYR A 129 9.88 8.07 16.04
C TYR A 129 9.84 6.90 17.04
N LYS A 130 8.69 6.74 17.69
CA LYS A 130 8.37 5.61 18.55
C LYS A 130 7.14 4.91 18.02
N CYS A 131 7.28 3.62 17.70
CA CYS A 131 6.14 2.77 17.42
C CYS A 131 5.16 2.79 18.59
N ILE A 132 3.86 2.68 18.26
CA ILE A 132 2.79 2.51 19.23
C ILE A 132 3.07 1.27 20.10
N ASN A 133 2.79 1.32 21.39
CA ASN A 133 2.93 0.14 22.24
C ASN A 133 1.96 -0.95 21.75
N TYR A 134 2.39 -2.21 21.70
CA TYR A 134 1.55 -3.30 21.18
C TYR A 134 0.21 -3.45 21.93
N GLU A 135 0.17 -3.05 23.21
CA GLU A 135 -1.03 -3.06 24.06
C GLU A 135 -2.09 -2.05 23.61
N ASP A 136 -1.67 -0.98 22.94
CA ASP A 136 -2.53 0.14 22.53
C ASP A 136 -3.07 -0.01 21.09
N LEU A 137 -2.61 -1.01 20.33
CA LEU A 137 -2.88 -1.13 18.90
C LEU A 137 -4.38 -1.24 18.57
N GLU A 138 -5.14 -2.01 19.35
CA GLU A 138 -6.59 -2.16 19.14
C GLU A 138 -7.32 -0.84 19.36
N GLU A 139 -6.94 -0.10 20.40
CA GLU A 139 -7.55 1.18 20.74
C GLU A 139 -7.21 2.25 19.71
N VAL A 140 -5.94 2.33 19.28
CA VAL A 140 -5.52 3.25 18.21
C VAL A 140 -6.24 2.92 16.91
N PHE A 141 -6.31 1.65 16.52
CA PHE A 141 -6.98 1.25 15.30
C PHE A 141 -8.44 1.70 15.31
N LYS A 142 -9.17 1.40 16.39
CA LYS A 142 -10.57 1.78 16.56
C LYS A 142 -10.77 3.31 16.57
N ALA A 143 -9.85 4.06 17.18
CA ALA A 143 -9.96 5.51 17.29
C ALA A 143 -9.76 6.26 15.96
N ASP A 144 -9.02 5.67 15.02
CA ASP A 144 -8.64 6.33 13.77
C ASP A 144 -9.35 5.75 12.53
N ILE A 145 -9.67 4.45 12.49
CA ILE A 145 -10.24 3.82 11.28
C ILE A 145 -11.59 4.43 10.88
N ASP A 146 -12.47 4.73 11.85
CA ASP A 146 -13.79 5.33 11.58
C ASP A 146 -13.65 6.74 11.00
N LYS A 147 -12.66 7.52 11.49
CA LYS A 147 -12.36 8.86 10.97
C LYS A 147 -11.83 8.79 9.54
N ILE A 148 -10.94 7.84 9.26
CA ILE A 148 -10.43 7.61 7.89
C ILE A 148 -11.58 7.18 6.97
N ASN A 149 -12.46 6.27 7.42
CA ASN A 149 -13.63 5.85 6.65
C ASN A 149 -14.61 7.00 6.39
N SER A 150 -14.66 8.02 7.27
CA SER A 150 -15.50 9.21 7.10
C SER A 150 -14.95 10.27 6.15
N ILE A 151 -13.73 10.10 5.61
CA ILE A 151 -13.19 11.01 4.58
C ILE A 151 -14.01 10.87 3.29
N ASP A 152 -14.62 11.95 2.80
CA ASP A 152 -15.46 11.89 1.59
C ASP A 152 -14.63 11.70 0.31
N ASN A 153 -13.49 12.39 0.21
CA ASN A 153 -12.61 12.28 -0.93
C ASN A 153 -11.89 10.92 -0.93
N LEU A 154 -12.22 10.07 -1.91
CA LEU A 154 -11.74 8.68 -1.95
C LEU A 154 -10.24 8.55 -2.24
N LEU A 155 -9.65 9.51 -2.97
CA LEU A 155 -8.21 9.55 -3.21
C LEU A 155 -7.46 9.96 -1.95
N GLU A 156 -7.96 10.97 -1.25
CA GLU A 156 -7.47 11.36 0.07
C GLU A 156 -7.54 10.18 1.03
N LYS A 157 -8.71 9.55 1.17
CA LYS A 157 -8.92 8.36 2.01
C LYS A 157 -7.88 7.28 1.73
N ALA A 158 -7.67 6.95 0.45
CA ALA A 158 -6.71 5.93 0.05
C ALA A 158 -5.26 6.29 0.44
N ILE A 159 -4.84 7.54 0.25
CA ILE A 159 -3.47 7.98 0.57
C ILE A 159 -3.27 8.09 2.08
N ILE A 160 -4.24 8.67 2.81
CA ILE A 160 -4.18 8.81 4.27
C ILE A 160 -4.17 7.44 4.94
N LEU A 161 -4.98 6.49 4.47
CA LEU A 161 -4.92 5.11 4.95
C LEU A 161 -3.54 4.48 4.73
N ASN A 162 -2.95 4.65 3.53
CA ASN A 162 -1.63 4.11 3.22
C ASN A 162 -0.56 4.65 4.19
N LEU A 163 -0.56 5.95 4.42
CA LEU A 163 0.41 6.61 5.31
C LEU A 163 0.16 6.24 6.77
N TRP A 164 -1.09 6.22 7.22
CA TRP A 164 -1.47 5.84 8.58
C TRP A 164 -1.10 4.39 8.92
N LEU A 165 -1.46 3.42 8.07
CA LEU A 165 -1.07 2.01 8.27
C LEU A 165 0.45 1.85 8.27
N SER A 166 1.14 2.56 7.36
CA SER A 166 2.60 2.58 7.31
C SER A 166 3.22 3.19 8.56
N TYR A 167 2.59 4.23 9.15
CA TYR A 167 3.06 4.90 10.37
C TYR A 167 2.84 4.04 11.62
N CYS A 168 1.65 3.45 11.77
CA CYS A 168 1.26 2.78 13.02
C CYS A 168 1.97 1.44 13.26
N GLN A 169 2.46 0.78 12.20
CA GLN A 169 3.16 -0.51 12.28
C GLN A 169 2.38 -1.55 13.10
N PHE A 170 1.14 -1.85 12.70
CA PHE A 170 0.26 -2.80 13.39
C PHE A 170 0.77 -4.24 13.42
N PHE A 171 1.65 -4.61 12.49
CA PHE A 171 2.14 -5.97 12.28
C PHE A 171 3.65 -6.08 12.53
N TYR A 172 4.16 -7.31 12.68
CA TYR A 172 5.61 -7.55 12.84
C TYR A 172 6.41 -7.28 11.56
N ASP A 173 5.83 -7.56 10.39
CA ASP A 173 6.39 -7.28 9.07
C ASP A 173 5.23 -7.01 8.09
N GLY A 174 5.51 -6.61 6.86
CA GLY A 174 4.51 -6.43 5.81
C GLY A 174 3.65 -5.17 5.95
N ASN A 175 3.94 -4.29 6.93
CA ASN A 175 3.14 -3.09 7.21
C ASN A 175 2.94 -2.20 5.99
N LYS A 176 4.03 -1.79 5.33
CA LYS A 176 3.95 -0.89 4.16
C LYS A 176 3.32 -1.57 2.95
N ARG A 177 3.55 -2.87 2.77
CA ARG A 177 2.94 -3.66 1.68
C ARG A 177 1.42 -3.79 1.86
N THR A 178 1.01 -4.13 3.08
CA THR A 178 -0.41 -4.15 3.49
C THR A 178 -1.05 -2.79 3.28
N ALA A 179 -0.39 -1.71 3.72
CA ALA A 179 -0.89 -0.35 3.56
C ALA A 179 -1.16 0.04 2.09
N ARG A 180 -0.20 -0.26 1.19
CA ARG A 180 -0.33 0.01 -0.24
C ARG A 180 -1.45 -0.83 -0.87
N LEU A 181 -1.60 -2.08 -0.47
CA LEU A 181 -2.66 -2.98 -0.97
C LEU A 181 -4.06 -2.55 -0.48
N SER A 182 -4.20 -2.18 0.79
CA SER A 182 -5.45 -1.64 1.35
C SER A 182 -5.85 -0.31 0.70
N SER A 183 -4.87 0.54 0.39
CA SER A 183 -5.09 1.77 -0.38
C SER A 183 -5.58 1.48 -1.80
N ASN A 184 -4.94 0.53 -2.49
CA ASN A 184 -5.36 0.09 -3.82
C ASN A 184 -6.76 -0.53 -3.81
N LEU A 185 -7.17 -1.19 -2.74
CA LEU A 185 -8.54 -1.68 -2.63
C LEU A 185 -9.55 -0.54 -2.73
N ILE A 186 -9.30 0.61 -2.08
CA ILE A 186 -10.18 1.79 -2.20
C ILE A 186 -10.17 2.30 -3.65
N LEU A 187 -8.98 2.51 -4.24
CA LEU A 187 -8.86 3.09 -5.57
C LEU A 187 -9.52 2.23 -6.65
N LEU A 188 -9.32 0.91 -6.59
CA LEU A 188 -9.87 -0.04 -7.56
C LEU A 188 -11.37 -0.30 -7.36
N SER A 189 -11.87 -0.22 -6.12
CA SER A 189 -13.30 -0.41 -5.86
C SER A 189 -14.14 0.74 -6.41
N ASN A 190 -13.54 1.92 -6.53
CA ASN A 190 -14.18 3.17 -6.94
C ASN A 190 -13.75 3.66 -8.34
N ASP A 191 -13.06 2.79 -9.10
CA ASP A 191 -12.68 3.04 -10.49
C ASP A 191 -11.81 4.30 -10.70
N ILE A 192 -11.01 4.69 -9.70
CA ILE A 192 -10.18 5.90 -9.71
C ILE A 192 -8.83 5.62 -10.36
N GLY A 193 -8.14 4.60 -9.87
CA GLY A 193 -6.71 4.46 -10.13
C GLY A 193 -6.05 3.24 -9.51
N VAL A 194 -4.73 3.18 -9.69
CA VAL A 194 -3.84 2.21 -9.05
C VAL A 194 -2.59 2.92 -8.56
N LEU A 195 -2.20 2.61 -7.33
CA LEU A 195 -1.00 3.09 -6.65
C LEU A 195 0.11 2.03 -6.76
N SER A 196 1.21 2.38 -7.43
CA SER A 196 2.49 1.66 -7.36
C SER A 196 3.60 2.66 -7.15
N ILE A 197 4.61 2.34 -6.34
CA ILE A 197 5.78 3.20 -6.18
C ILE A 197 6.89 2.60 -7.05
N PRO A 198 7.19 3.19 -8.22
CA PRO A 198 8.15 2.62 -9.15
C PRO A 198 9.52 2.40 -8.50
N ALA A 199 10.17 1.28 -8.79
CA ALA A 199 11.50 0.95 -8.25
C ALA A 199 12.53 2.08 -8.47
N ARG A 200 12.42 2.80 -9.60
CA ARG A 200 13.26 3.97 -9.91
C ARG A 200 13.17 5.13 -8.92
N TYR A 201 12.08 5.25 -8.16
CA TYR A 201 11.87 6.29 -7.16
C TYR A 201 12.06 5.81 -5.72
N LYS A 202 12.50 4.56 -5.50
CA LYS A 202 12.68 3.96 -4.18
C LYS A 202 13.48 4.84 -3.20
N VAL A 203 14.59 5.42 -3.65
CA VAL A 203 15.47 6.25 -2.80
C VAL A 203 14.76 7.52 -2.34
N GLU A 204 14.09 8.20 -3.28
CA GLU A 204 13.33 9.41 -3.00
C GLU A 204 12.17 9.13 -2.03
N TYR A 205 11.39 8.07 -2.31
CA TYR A 205 10.29 7.64 -1.46
C TYR A 205 10.76 7.29 -0.04
N ASN A 206 11.83 6.53 0.11
CA ASN A 206 12.34 6.14 1.41
C ASN A 206 12.80 7.35 2.24
N LYS A 207 13.42 8.34 1.60
CA LYS A 207 13.79 9.60 2.27
C LYS A 207 12.56 10.33 2.79
N LEU A 208 11.55 10.52 1.95
CA LEU A 208 10.30 11.18 2.32
C LEU A 208 9.56 10.43 3.44
N MET A 209 9.56 9.10 3.39
CA MET A 209 8.96 8.28 4.44
C MET A 209 9.70 8.41 5.77
N LEU A 210 11.04 8.48 5.78
CA LEU A 210 11.81 8.70 7.02
C LEU A 210 11.43 10.04 7.65
N ASP A 211 11.40 11.12 6.87
CA ASP A 211 10.99 12.44 7.37
C ASP A 211 9.54 12.41 7.90
N PHE A 212 8.64 11.69 7.22
CA PHE A 212 7.27 11.48 7.68
C PHE A 212 7.19 10.67 8.98
N TYR A 213 8.02 9.65 9.18
CA TYR A 213 8.05 8.90 10.44
C TYR A 213 8.47 9.78 11.62
N GLU A 214 9.45 10.67 11.43
CA GLU A 214 9.90 11.55 12.51
C GLU A 214 8.88 12.63 12.86
N THR A 215 8.14 13.13 11.87
CA THR A 215 7.35 14.37 12.01
C THR A 215 5.84 14.16 12.00
N LEU A 216 5.36 13.03 11.47
CA LEU A 216 3.96 12.77 11.11
C LEU A 216 3.38 13.80 10.10
N GLU A 217 4.21 14.64 9.48
CA GLU A 217 3.82 15.60 8.45
C GLU A 217 3.86 14.93 7.06
N ALA A 218 2.73 14.93 6.35
CA ALA A 218 2.55 14.11 5.15
C ALA A 218 2.53 14.88 3.82
N ASP A 219 2.56 16.22 3.83
CA ASP A 219 2.39 17.03 2.61
C ASP A 219 3.35 16.64 1.48
N GLU A 220 4.63 16.42 1.78
CA GLU A 220 5.64 16.08 0.77
C GLU A 220 5.47 14.64 0.26
N VAL A 221 5.09 13.69 1.13
CA VAL A 221 4.82 12.30 0.71
C VAL A 221 3.54 12.24 -0.13
N ILE A 222 2.50 13.01 0.23
CA ILE A 222 1.24 13.11 -0.52
C ILE A 222 1.52 13.62 -1.94
N LYS A 223 2.26 14.73 -2.08
CA LYS A 223 2.64 15.28 -3.38
C LYS A 223 3.40 14.26 -4.23
N PHE A 224 4.40 13.62 -3.64
CA PHE A 224 5.19 12.58 -4.32
C PHE A 224 4.32 11.41 -4.81
N ILE A 225 3.41 10.91 -3.96
CA ILE A 225 2.52 9.81 -4.31
C ILE A 225 1.62 10.21 -5.49
N LEU A 226 0.99 11.38 -5.41
CA LEU A 226 0.10 11.86 -6.45
C LEU A 226 0.85 12.02 -7.78
N GLU A 227 1.94 12.76 -7.80
CA GLU A 227 2.66 13.11 -9.02
C GLU A 227 3.35 11.92 -9.70
N LYS A 228 3.83 10.94 -8.93
CA LYS A 228 4.75 9.91 -9.43
C LYS A 228 4.25 8.47 -9.29
N CYS A 229 3.27 8.21 -8.43
CA CYS A 229 2.94 6.84 -8.01
C CYS A 229 1.50 6.42 -8.34
N ILE A 230 0.61 7.34 -8.68
CA ILE A 230 -0.77 7.00 -9.04
C ILE A 230 -0.98 7.11 -10.55
N THR A 231 -1.51 6.04 -11.12
CA THR A 231 -2.11 6.04 -12.46
C THR A 231 -3.62 6.19 -12.30
N PHE A 232 -4.18 7.25 -12.86
CA PHE A 232 -5.61 7.56 -12.86
C PHE A 232 -6.27 7.03 -14.13
N PHE A 233 -7.59 6.85 -14.10
CA PHE A 233 -8.36 6.45 -15.28
C PHE A 233 -9.52 7.41 -15.55
N ASP A 234 -9.73 7.67 -16.84
CA ASP A 234 -10.75 8.57 -17.36
C ASP A 234 -11.42 7.89 -18.56
N GLY A 235 -12.60 7.32 -18.34
CA GLY A 235 -13.25 6.42 -19.28
C GLY A 235 -12.36 5.21 -19.62
N PHE A 236 -11.89 5.13 -20.86
CA PHE A 236 -11.02 4.04 -21.34
C PHE A 236 -9.55 4.42 -21.42
N ASN A 237 -9.16 5.59 -20.92
CA ASN A 237 -7.77 6.06 -20.94
C ASN A 237 -7.19 6.06 -19.53
N TYR A 238 -5.88 5.83 -19.42
CA TYR A 238 -5.15 6.13 -18.18
C TYR A 238 -4.38 7.45 -18.31
N LYS A 239 -4.21 8.14 -17.19
CA LYS A 239 -3.55 9.45 -17.09
C LYS A 239 -2.65 9.47 -15.86
N LYS A 240 -1.55 10.22 -15.94
CA LYS A 240 -0.78 10.64 -14.77
C LYS A 240 -1.43 11.85 -14.12
N TYR A 241 -1.11 12.10 -12.86
CA TYR A 241 -1.65 13.22 -12.11
C TYR A 241 -1.46 14.58 -12.80
N ASN A 242 -0.28 14.81 -13.39
CA ASN A 242 0.03 16.08 -14.07
C ASN A 242 -0.80 16.30 -15.33
N GLU A 243 -1.42 15.26 -15.89
CA GLU A 243 -2.33 15.34 -17.04
C GLU A 243 -3.78 15.63 -16.60
N LEU A 244 -4.03 15.67 -15.29
CA LEU A 244 -5.30 16.07 -14.69
C LEU A 244 -5.32 17.55 -14.28
N ILE A 245 -4.19 18.25 -14.39
CA ILE A 245 -4.01 19.67 -14.00
C ILE A 245 -4.18 20.57 -15.22
#